data_AF-A0AB32ZY01-F1
#
_entry.id   AF-A0AB32ZY01-F1
#
_cell.length_a   1.000
_cell.length_b   1.000
_cell.length_c   1.000
_cell.angle_alpha   90.00
_cell.angle_beta   90.00
_cell.angle_gamma   90.00
#
_symmetry.space_group_name_H-M   'P 1'
#
loop_
_entity.id
_entity.type
_entity.pdbx_description
1 polymer ?
#
loop_
_entity_poly.entity_id
_entity_poly.type
_entity_poly.pdbx_seq_one_letter_code
_entity_poly.pdbx_strand_id
1 'polypeptide(L)' 'MSIFDKINAGHKEESEQLRDAQQVLQSSVPTAEKQARIEALMKKAPEHEKAMFGDLLSNLVLQAD' A
#
# COMPACT_ATOMS: atom_id res chain seq x y z
N MET A 1 6.35 26.40 22.27
CA MET A 1 6.68 25.38 21.26
C MET A 1 6.65 24.03 21.96
N SER A 2 5.67 23.19 21.61
CA SER A 2 5.33 21.98 22.36
C SER A 2 6.13 20.78 21.86
N ILE A 3 6.49 19.89 22.79
CA ILE A 3 7.33 18.70 22.58
C ILE A 3 6.64 17.68 21.62
N PHE A 4 5.36 17.88 21.35
CA PHE A 4 4.54 17.06 20.45
C PHE A 4 4.95 17.17 18.97
N ASP A 5 5.54 18.27 18.53
CA ASP A 5 5.99 18.43 17.13
C ASP A 5 7.20 17.55 16.77
N LYS A 6 7.98 17.09 17.76
CA LYS A 6 9.20 16.31 17.50
C LYS A 6 8.96 14.81 17.27
N ILE A 7 7.78 14.29 17.60
CA ILE A 7 7.49 12.85 17.49
C ILE A 7 6.99 12.49 16.08
N ASN A 8 6.40 13.45 15.34
CA ASN A 8 5.89 13.21 13.99
C ASN A 8 6.95 13.20 12.88
N ALA A 9 8.20 13.58 13.16
CA ALA A 9 9.23 13.69 12.11
C ALA A 9 9.84 12.34 11.66
N GLY A 10 9.49 11.22 12.33
CA GLY A 10 10.02 9.89 12.03
C GLY A 10 9.05 8.95 11.31
N HIS A 11 7.77 9.31 11.22
CA HIS A 11 6.82 8.58 10.41
C HIS A 11 6.97 9.11 8.98
N LYS A 12 7.69 8.37 8.12
CA LYS A 12 7.44 8.51 6.68
C LYS A 12 5.94 8.25 6.52
N GLU A 13 5.16 9.29 6.27
CA GLU A 13 3.77 9.13 5.90
C GLU A 13 3.74 8.14 4.73
N GLU A 14 3.01 7.03 4.91
CA GLU A 14 2.77 6.09 3.83
C GLU A 14 2.23 6.88 2.64
N SER A 15 2.74 6.62 1.44
CA SER A 15 2.22 7.33 0.28
C SER A 15 0.73 7.08 0.10
N GLU A 16 0.05 8.04 -0.52
CA GLU A 16 -1.37 7.90 -0.87
C GLU A 16 -1.61 6.61 -1.66
N GLN A 17 -0.66 6.21 -2.52
CA GLN A 17 -0.75 4.98 -3.29
C GLN A 17 -0.74 3.73 -2.42
N LEU A 18 0.08 3.72 -1.36
CA LEU A 18 0.23 2.55 -0.48
C LEU A 18 -1.00 2.41 0.41
N ARG A 19 -1.52 3.53 0.90
CA ARG A 19 -2.79 3.60 1.63
C ARG A 19 -3.96 3.13 0.76
N ASP A 20 -4.03 3.58 -0.50
CA ASP A 20 -5.06 3.14 -1.45
C ASP A 20 -4.97 1.63 -1.72
N ALA A 21 -3.76 1.07 -1.83
CA ALA A 21 -3.57 -0.36 -2.05
C ALA A 21 -4.06 -1.20 -0.85
N GLN A 22 -3.81 -0.74 0.37
CA GLN A 22 -4.36 -1.36 1.58
C GLN A 22 -5.89 -1.31 1.60
N GLN A 23 -6.51 -0.20 1.17
CA GLN A 23 -7.97 -0.10 1.06
C GLN A 23 -8.53 -1.06 0.00
N VAL A 24 -7.85 -1.21 -1.13
CA VAL A 24 -8.21 -2.18 -2.18
C VAL A 24 -8.18 -3.61 -1.63
N LEU A 25 -7.18 -3.97 -0.81
CA LEU A 25 -7.13 -5.29 -0.18
C LEU A 25 -8.31 -5.55 0.76
N GLN A 26 -8.74 -4.53 1.51
CA GLN A 26 -9.88 -4.62 2.42
C GLN A 26 -11.24 -4.57 1.70
N SER A 27 -11.27 -4.17 0.43
CA SER A 27 -12.51 -4.10 -0.35
C SER A 27 -13.06 -5.49 -0.68
N SER A 28 -14.36 -5.56 -0.96
CA SER A 28 -15.04 -6.83 -1.32
C SER A 28 -14.91 -7.20 -2.80
N VAL A 29 -14.03 -6.54 -3.57
CA VAL A 29 -13.85 -6.82 -5.00
C VAL A 29 -13.11 -8.16 -5.21
N PRO A 30 -13.26 -8.80 -6.38
CA PRO A 30 -12.56 -10.04 -6.68
C PRO A 30 -11.03 -9.86 -6.61
N THR A 31 -10.31 -10.92 -6.22
CA THR A 31 -8.84 -10.93 -6.14
C THR A 31 -8.16 -10.41 -7.41
N ALA A 32 -8.65 -10.83 -8.59
CA ALA A 32 -8.11 -10.34 -9.87
C ALA A 32 -8.24 -8.81 -10.04
N GLU A 33 -9.35 -8.23 -9.56
CA GLU A 33 -9.56 -6.79 -9.60
C GLU A 33 -8.69 -6.07 -8.55
N LYS A 34 -8.52 -6.66 -7.36
CA LYS A 34 -7.58 -6.15 -6.34
C LYS A 34 -6.17 -6.08 -6.91
N GLN A 35 -5.72 -7.15 -7.57
CA GLN A 35 -4.40 -7.25 -8.15
C GLN A 35 -4.17 -6.15 -9.21
N ALA A 36 -5.11 -5.99 -10.15
CA ALA A 36 -5.01 -4.97 -11.18
C ALA A 36 -4.96 -3.54 -10.61
N ARG A 37 -5.74 -3.27 -9.56
CA ARG A 37 -5.75 -1.97 -8.87
C ARG A 37 -4.43 -1.71 -8.12
N ILE A 38 -3.92 -2.70 -7.38
CA ILE A 38 -2.65 -2.59 -6.64
C ILE A 38 -1.46 -2.45 -7.61
N GLU A 39 -1.44 -3.17 -8.73
CA GLU A 39 -0.42 -3.00 -9.78
C GLU A 39 -0.47 -1.60 -10.41
N ALA A 40 -1.67 -1.05 -10.64
CA ALA A 40 -1.82 0.31 -11.16
C ALA A 40 -1.28 1.36 -10.17
N LEU A 41 -1.48 1.15 -8.87
CA LEU A 41 -0.94 2.00 -7.81
C LEU A 41 0.58 1.85 -7.69
N MET A 42 1.11 0.62 -7.78
CA MET A 42 2.56 0.33 -7.77
C MET A 42 3.29 1.05 -8.91
N LYS A 43 2.69 1.16 -10.10
CA LYS A 43 3.28 1.90 -11.22
C LYS A 43 3.42 3.40 -10.95
N LYS A 44 2.53 3.95 -10.13
CA LYS A 44 2.53 5.36 -9.71
C LYS A 44 3.32 5.60 -8.42
N ALA A 45 3.58 4.55 -7.66
CA ALA A 45 4.32 4.60 -6.41
C ALA A 45 5.83 4.84 -6.64
N PRO A 46 6.50 5.55 -5.73
CA PRO A 46 7.94 5.71 -5.75
C PRO A 46 8.66 4.37 -5.55
N GLU A 47 9.86 4.24 -6.12
CA GLU A 47 10.57 2.94 -6.17
C GLU A 47 10.82 2.30 -4.80
N HIS A 48 11.03 3.11 -3.77
CA HIS A 48 11.28 2.62 -2.42
C HIS A 48 10.05 1.95 -1.77
N GLU A 49 8.85 2.19 -2.28
CA GLU A 49 7.62 1.56 -1.81
C GLU A 49 7.18 0.39 -2.69
N LYS A 50 7.66 0.31 -3.95
CA LYS A 50 7.32 -0.79 -4.86
C LYS A 50 7.58 -2.18 -4.28
N ALA A 51 8.57 -2.31 -3.39
CA ALA A 51 8.81 -3.54 -2.65
C ALA A 51 7.60 -3.95 -1.79
N MET A 52 7.02 -2.99 -1.05
CA MET A 52 5.81 -3.21 -0.24
C MET A 52 4.61 -3.59 -1.12
N PHE A 53 4.45 -2.97 -2.30
CA PHE A 53 3.41 -3.37 -3.25
C PHE A 53 3.61 -4.80 -3.77
N GLY A 54 4.86 -5.21 -4.02
CA GLY A 54 5.21 -6.58 -4.37
C GLY A 54 4.75 -7.57 -3.29
N ASP A 55 5.04 -7.27 -2.03
CA ASP A 55 4.61 -8.09 -0.89
C ASP A 55 3.09 -8.16 -0.77
N LEU A 56 2.38 -7.04 -0.99
CA LEU A 56 0.91 -7.00 -0.98
C LEU A 56 0.31 -7.87 -2.09
N LEU A 57 0.89 -7.85 -3.30
CA LEU A 57 0.45 -8.68 -4.42
C LEU A 57 0.74 -10.17 -4.18
N SER A 58 1.92 -10.51 -3.66
CA SER A 58 2.27 -11.89 -3.31
C SER A 58 1.34 -12.46 -2.24
N ASN A 59 1.04 -11.70 -1.19
CA ASN A 59 0.10 -12.10 -0.16
C ASN A 59 -1.33 -12.26 -0.69
N LEU A 60 -1.73 -11.39 -1.61
CA LEU A 60 -3.05 -11.46 -2.25
C LEU A 60 -3.21 -12.75 -3.07
N VAL A 61 -2.17 -13.17 -3.80
CA VAL A 61 -2.18 -14.43 -4.55
C VAL A 61 -2.23 -15.64 -3.61
N LEU A 62 -1.47 -15.62 -2.52
CA LEU A 62 -1.46 -16.69 -1.51
C LEU A 62 -2.79 -16.86 -0.77
N GLN A 63 -3.60 -15.79 -0.66
CA GLN A 63 -4.93 -15.85 -0.04
C GLN A 63 -6.03 -16.32 -1.00
N ALA A 64 -5.74 -16.38 -2.30
CA ALA A 64 -6.70 -16.77 -3.32
C ALA A 64 -6.67 -18.27 -3.68
N ASP A 65 -5.66 -18.98 -3.18
CA ASP A 65 -5.50 -20.44 -3.22
C ASP A 65 -6.07 -21.08 -1.94
#